data_AF-R7C5W9-F1
#
_entry.id   AF-R7C5W9-F1
#
_cell.length_a   1.000
_cell.length_b   1.000
_cell.length_c   1.000
_cell.angle_alpha   90.00
_cell.angle_beta   90.00
_cell.angle_gamma   90.00
#
_symmetry.space_group_name_H-M   'P 1'
#
loop_
_entity.id
_entity.type
_entity.pdbx_description
1 polymer ?
#
loop_
_entity_poly.entity_id
_entity_poly.type
_entity_poly.pdbx_seq_one_letter_code
_entity_poly.pdbx_strand_id
1 'polypeptide(L)'
;MLTGTLAVLFDLILYFAVPGAIWRAAGGSIHSFSLVSEKMLAIRGVGSQFIKEVYHHAGGIGAYANFILACMLCVTGSVFFILTCVQKRREKKVEFFQNQSLENMPLPGDAKAAACGTLTGICGQYAGQSLTVNAGEEIVLGRDPAYSMLVFDNRGISRRHCGIRYDDKTGNYFVIDYSSTGTKMADGRLVTASSYSMAEPGTVLLLGDGEEQFLLK
;
A
#
# COMPACT_ATOMS: atom_id res chain seq x y z
N MET A 1 21.23 -6.53 2.54
CA MET A 1 20.26 -6.10 3.57
C MET A 1 19.33 -7.21 4.07
N LEU A 2 19.30 -8.41 3.46
CA LEU A 2 18.42 -9.52 3.88
C LEU A 2 18.92 -10.29 5.13
N THR A 3 20.23 -10.28 5.39
CA THR A 3 20.87 -11.06 6.46
C THR A 3 20.62 -10.52 7.87
N GLY A 4 20.50 -9.19 8.02
CA GLY A 4 20.23 -8.58 9.33
C GLY A 4 18.80 -8.82 9.81
N THR A 5 17.82 -8.76 8.91
CA THR A 5 16.39 -8.93 9.25
C THR A 5 16.08 -10.36 9.66
N LEU A 6 16.70 -11.35 9.00
CA LEU A 6 16.55 -12.77 9.34
C LEU A 6 17.14 -13.12 10.72
N ALA A 7 18.29 -12.54 11.07
CA ALA A 7 18.91 -12.75 12.39
C ALA A 7 18.03 -12.19 13.51
N VAL A 8 17.52 -10.96 13.35
CA VAL A 8 16.64 -10.32 14.33
C VAL A 8 15.31 -11.09 14.46
N LEU A 9 14.75 -11.58 13.36
CA LEU A 9 13.53 -12.39 13.40
C LEU A 9 13.76 -13.72 14.13
N PHE A 10 14.91 -14.35 13.91
CA PHE A 10 15.28 -15.62 14.54
C PHE A 10 15.48 -15.46 16.06
N ASP A 11 16.18 -14.40 16.48
CA ASP A 11 16.36 -14.09 17.91
C ASP A 11 15.03 -13.74 18.59
N LEU A 12 14.14 -13.03 17.91
CA LEU A 12 12.80 -12.70 18.42
C LEU A 12 11.95 -13.97 18.57
N ILE A 13 12.02 -14.89 17.61
CA ILE A 13 11.30 -16.17 17.65
C ILE A 13 11.85 -17.04 18.78
N LEU A 14 13.17 -17.13 18.96
CA LEU A 14 13.76 -17.86 20.08
C LEU A 14 13.34 -17.27 21.42
N TYR A 15 13.36 -15.94 21.55
CA TYR A 15 12.94 -15.26 22.79
C TYR A 15 11.46 -15.47 23.13
N PHE A 16 10.59 -15.61 22.12
CA PHE A 16 9.15 -15.81 22.33
C PHE A 16 8.76 -17.30 22.45
N ALA A 17 9.42 -18.19 21.71
CA ALA A 17 9.12 -19.62 21.68
C ALA A 17 9.70 -20.36 22.90
N VAL A 18 10.86 -19.94 23.40
CA VAL A 18 11.52 -20.59 24.54
C VAL A 18 10.66 -20.52 25.82
N PRO A 19 10.06 -19.37 26.22
CA PRO A 19 9.15 -19.33 27.36
C PRO A 19 7.91 -20.22 27.17
N GLY A 20 7.33 -20.26 25.97
CA GLY A 20 6.16 -21.09 25.67
C GLY A 20 6.45 -22.60 25.67
N ALA A 21 7.62 -23.00 25.19
CA ALA A 21 8.10 -24.39 25.23
C ALA A 21 8.39 -24.85 26.66
N ILE A 22 9.01 -23.98 27.46
CA ILE A 22 9.24 -24.21 28.90
C ILE A 22 7.90 -24.37 29.64
N TRP A 23 6.89 -23.56 29.33
CA TRP A 23 5.56 -23.66 29.94
C TRP A 23 4.84 -24.97 29.58
N ARG A 24 4.93 -25.44 28.32
CA ARG A 24 4.39 -26.75 27.91
C ARG A 24 5.10 -27.92 28.60
N ALA A 25 6.43 -27.85 28.72
CA ALA A 25 7.21 -28.86 29.43
C ALA A 25 6.86 -28.89 30.93
N ALA A 26 6.70 -27.72 31.56
CA ALA A 26 6.28 -27.59 32.95
C ALA A 26 4.86 -28.15 33.19
N GLY A 27 3.92 -27.91 32.27
CA GLY A 27 2.56 -28.44 32.35
C GLY A 27 2.50 -29.98 32.38
N GLY A 28 3.37 -30.66 31.62
CA GLY A 28 3.48 -32.12 31.64
C GLY A 28 4.08 -32.68 32.94
N SER A 29 5.06 -31.97 33.53
CA SER A 29 5.65 -32.37 34.82
C SER A 29 4.71 -32.14 36.01
N ILE A 30 3.81 -31.15 35.96
CA ILE A 30 2.86 -30.88 37.06
C ILE A 30 1.89 -32.06 37.28
N HIS A 31 1.54 -32.82 36.23
CA HIS A 31 0.68 -34.00 36.37
C HIS A 31 1.36 -35.19 37.08
N SER A 32 2.69 -35.28 37.01
CA SER A 32 3.48 -36.31 37.70
C SER A 32 3.77 -35.96 39.17
N PHE A 33 3.74 -34.68 39.54
CA PHE A 33 3.91 -34.23 40.94
C PHE A 33 2.72 -34.50 41.85
N SER A 34 1.52 -34.76 41.32
CA SER A 34 0.31 -35.08 42.10
C SER A 34 0.44 -36.38 42.93
N LEU A 35 1.38 -37.27 42.58
CA LEU A 35 1.56 -38.58 43.21
C LEU A 35 2.68 -38.63 44.27
N VAL A 36 3.38 -37.52 44.54
CA VAL A 36 4.56 -37.52 45.43
C VAL A 36 4.25 -36.77 46.73
N SER A 37 4.51 -37.43 47.85
CA SER A 37 4.28 -36.96 49.23
C SER A 37 4.92 -35.58 49.52
N GLU A 38 4.19 -34.72 50.23
CA GLU A 38 4.54 -33.32 50.59
C GLU A 38 5.97 -33.12 51.11
N LYS A 39 6.57 -34.14 51.75
CA LYS A 39 7.94 -34.06 52.30
C LYS A 39 9.03 -34.08 51.24
N MET A 40 8.76 -34.59 50.03
CA MET A 40 9.73 -34.58 48.91
C MET A 40 9.77 -33.22 48.18
N LEU A 41 8.70 -32.44 48.25
CA LEU A 41 8.56 -31.11 47.63
C LEU A 41 9.28 -29.99 48.42
N ALA A 42 9.84 -30.31 49.59
CA ALA A 42 10.58 -29.36 50.44
C ALA A 42 12.11 -29.41 50.24
N ILE A 43 12.60 -30.23 49.31
CA ILE A 43 14.04 -30.35 49.01
C ILE A 43 14.50 -29.16 48.18
N ARG A 44 15.54 -28.45 48.63
CA ARG A 44 16.11 -27.28 47.96
C ARG A 44 16.63 -27.69 46.57
N GLY A 45 15.96 -27.23 45.51
CA GLY A 45 16.25 -27.59 44.11
C GLY A 45 15.12 -28.34 43.38
N VAL A 46 14.04 -28.75 44.06
CA VAL A 46 12.86 -29.38 43.42
C VAL A 46 11.57 -28.76 43.97
N GLY A 47 10.57 -28.55 43.12
CA GLY A 47 9.22 -28.13 43.54
C GLY A 47 8.99 -26.61 43.68
N SER A 48 8.10 -26.23 44.60
CA SER A 48 7.52 -24.87 44.69
C SER A 48 8.52 -23.74 44.95
N GLN A 49 9.67 -24.05 45.56
CA GLN A 49 10.77 -23.10 45.77
C GLN A 49 11.46 -22.74 44.44
N PHE A 50 11.71 -23.73 43.56
CA PHE A 50 12.24 -23.50 42.22
C PHE A 50 11.26 -22.68 41.38
N ILE A 51 9.95 -22.97 41.46
CA ILE A 51 8.93 -22.17 40.76
C ILE A 51 8.90 -20.73 41.27
N LYS A 52 9.01 -20.49 42.59
CA LYS A 52 9.10 -19.13 43.15
C LYS A 52 10.36 -18.40 42.71
N GLU A 53 11.50 -19.08 42.66
CA GLU A 53 12.79 -18.49 42.28
C GLU A 53 12.85 -18.17 40.78
N VAL A 54 12.30 -19.05 39.94
CA VAL A 54 12.06 -18.81 38.51
C VAL A 54 11.04 -17.71 38.28
N TYR A 55 9.96 -17.65 39.06
CA TYR A 55 8.94 -16.58 38.95
C TYR A 55 9.50 -15.21 39.34
N HIS A 56 10.37 -15.14 40.34
CA HIS A 56 11.01 -13.88 40.75
C HIS A 56 12.05 -13.38 39.74
N HIS A 57 12.68 -14.28 38.98
CA HIS A 57 13.57 -13.93 37.87
C HIS A 57 12.82 -13.63 36.56
N ALA A 58 11.73 -14.36 36.26
CA ALA A 58 10.93 -14.18 35.06
C ALA A 58 9.93 -13.02 35.14
N GLY A 59 9.46 -12.67 36.34
CA GLY A 59 8.55 -11.55 36.61
C GLY A 59 9.24 -10.24 37.02
N GLY A 60 10.57 -10.17 36.94
CA GLY A 60 11.32 -8.97 37.28
C GLY A 60 10.97 -7.81 36.34
N ILE A 61 10.95 -6.58 36.88
CA ILE A 61 10.73 -5.32 36.15
C ILE A 61 11.53 -5.25 34.84
N GLY A 62 12.73 -5.86 34.80
CA GLY A 62 13.56 -5.93 33.60
C GLY A 62 12.91 -6.67 32.41
N ALA A 63 12.15 -7.74 32.65
CA ALA A 63 11.47 -8.48 31.58
C ALA A 63 10.36 -7.64 30.93
N TYR A 64 9.59 -6.91 31.74
CA TYR A 64 8.58 -5.98 31.25
C TYR A 64 9.19 -4.78 30.54
N ALA A 65 10.26 -4.19 31.09
CA ALA A 65 10.98 -3.08 30.46
C ALA A 65 11.52 -3.49 29.07
N ASN A 66 12.05 -4.70 28.96
CA ASN A 66 12.57 -5.23 27.69
C ASN A 66 11.45 -5.52 26.69
N PHE A 67 10.31 -6.04 27.15
CA PHE A 67 9.13 -6.25 26.30
C PHE A 67 8.58 -4.91 25.75
N ILE A 68 8.48 -3.89 26.60
CA ILE A 68 8.06 -2.55 26.19
C ILE A 68 9.04 -1.96 25.17
N LEU A 69 10.35 -2.10 25.40
CA LEU A 69 11.38 -1.64 24.46
C LEU A 69 11.27 -2.33 23.10
N ALA A 70 11.06 -3.65 23.09
CA ALA A 70 10.86 -4.42 21.86
C ALA A 70 9.61 -3.95 21.08
N CYS A 71 8.49 -3.72 21.77
CA CYS A 71 7.28 -3.18 21.14
C CYS A 71 7.52 -1.78 20.54
N MET A 72 8.24 -0.90 21.25
CA MET A 72 8.58 0.43 20.74
C MET A 72 9.47 0.37 19.50
N LEU A 73 10.44 -0.55 19.45
CA LEU A 73 11.29 -0.78 18.27
C LEU A 73 10.50 -1.33 17.07
N CYS A 74 9.57 -2.26 17.30
CA CYS A 74 8.69 -2.76 16.24
C CYS A 74 7.77 -1.67 15.68
N VAL A 75 7.19 -0.84 16.55
CA VAL A 75 6.32 0.26 16.12
C VAL A 75 7.11 1.30 15.34
N THR A 76 8.27 1.73 15.84
CA THR A 76 9.12 2.69 15.13
C THR A 76 9.61 2.13 13.78
N GLY A 77 9.99 0.85 13.72
CA GLY A 77 10.38 0.18 12.48
C GLY A 77 9.25 0.11 11.45
N SER A 78 8.02 -0.23 11.87
CA SER A 78 6.85 -0.26 10.98
C SER A 78 6.46 1.12 10.46
N VAL A 79 6.51 2.16 11.31
CA VAL A 79 6.28 3.54 10.88
C VAL A 79 7.35 3.98 9.87
N PHE A 80 8.63 3.72 10.14
CA PHE A 80 9.70 4.05 9.20
C PHE A 80 9.54 3.32 7.86
N PHE A 81 9.15 2.04 7.89
CA PHE A 81 8.85 1.28 6.67
C PHE A 81 7.68 1.87 5.88
N ILE A 82 6.59 2.27 6.55
CA ILE A 82 5.46 2.92 5.90
C ILE A 82 5.89 4.25 5.28
N LEU A 83 6.67 5.08 5.98
CA LEU A 83 7.15 6.36 5.48
C LEU A 83 8.04 6.20 4.24
N THR A 84 8.99 5.27 4.27
CA THR A 84 9.87 4.97 3.12
C THR A 84 9.08 4.41 1.94
N CYS A 85 8.06 3.57 2.19
CA CYS A 85 7.18 3.07 1.13
C CYS A 85 6.33 4.17 0.50
N VAL A 86 5.84 5.13 1.29
CA VAL A 86 5.08 6.28 0.79
C VAL A 86 5.97 7.19 -0.04
N GLN A 87 7.19 7.49 0.42
CA GLN A 87 8.15 8.31 -0.32
C GLN A 87 8.49 7.69 -1.68
N LYS A 88 8.83 6.40 -1.72
CA LYS A 88 9.14 5.69 -2.97
C LYS A 88 7.98 5.69 -3.96
N ARG A 89 6.74 5.65 -3.47
CA ARG A 89 5.54 5.79 -4.33
C ARG A 89 5.43 7.18 -4.94
N ARG A 90 5.79 8.23 -4.20
CA ARG A 90 5.77 9.61 -4.71
C ARG A 90 6.82 9.83 -5.80
N GLU A 91 8.04 9.32 -5.60
CA GLU A 91 9.13 9.42 -6.58
C GLU A 91 8.75 8.80 -7.92
N LYS A 92 8.21 7.56 -7.90
CA LYS A 92 7.75 6.89 -9.12
C LYS A 92 6.65 7.66 -9.87
N LYS A 93 5.76 8.32 -9.14
CA LYS A 93 4.71 9.16 -9.75
C LYS A 93 5.36 10.35 -10.46
N VAL A 94 6.27 11.07 -9.80
CA VAL A 94 6.97 12.21 -10.41
C VAL A 94 7.78 11.78 -11.64
N GLU A 95 8.50 10.65 -11.57
CA GLU A 95 9.25 10.10 -12.70
C GLU A 95 8.34 9.78 -13.89
N PHE A 96 7.16 9.20 -13.67
CA PHE A 96 6.20 8.91 -14.73
C PHE A 96 5.76 10.18 -15.48
N PHE A 97 5.31 11.21 -14.77
CA PHE A 97 4.92 12.48 -15.40
C PHE A 97 6.09 13.19 -16.09
N GLN A 98 7.29 13.11 -15.50
CA GLN A 98 8.48 13.69 -16.10
C GLN A 98 8.88 12.97 -17.39
N ASN A 99 8.89 11.64 -17.40
CA ASN A 99 9.21 10.84 -18.57
C ASN A 99 8.21 11.07 -19.69
N GLN A 100 6.91 11.17 -19.36
CA GLN A 100 5.89 11.50 -20.34
C GLN A 100 6.06 12.92 -20.89
N SER A 101 6.47 13.89 -20.07
CA SER A 101 6.78 15.24 -20.56
C SER A 101 7.98 15.25 -21.52
N LEU A 102 8.98 14.39 -21.28
CA LEU A 102 10.16 14.25 -22.15
C LEU A 102 9.85 13.55 -23.47
N GLU A 103 9.06 12.47 -23.44
CA GLU A 103 8.67 11.71 -24.64
C GLU A 103 7.84 12.56 -25.61
N ASN A 104 7.03 13.48 -25.07
CA ASN A 104 6.16 14.34 -25.87
C ASN A 104 6.85 15.64 -26.35
N MET A 105 8.17 15.78 -26.18
CA MET A 105 8.92 16.92 -26.71
C MET A 105 9.15 16.73 -28.23
N PRO A 106 8.77 17.70 -29.08
CA PRO A 106 8.94 17.56 -30.52
C PRO A 106 10.43 17.47 -30.89
N LEU A 107 10.80 16.39 -31.58
CA LEU A 107 12.14 16.20 -32.13
C LEU A 107 12.44 17.31 -33.14
N PRO A 108 13.67 17.85 -33.16
CA PRO A 108 14.07 18.87 -34.14
C PRO A 108 14.17 18.23 -35.53
N GLY A 109 13.06 18.25 -36.28
CA GLY A 109 12.97 17.72 -37.64
C GLY A 109 11.59 17.17 -38.02
N ASP A 110 10.78 16.76 -37.04
CA ASP A 110 9.45 16.20 -37.31
C ASP A 110 8.38 17.30 -37.20
N ALA A 111 8.10 17.96 -38.33
CA ALA A 111 7.02 18.95 -38.50
C ALA A 111 5.62 18.30 -38.49
N LYS A 112 5.42 17.31 -37.62
CA LYS A 112 4.12 16.81 -37.23
C LYS A 112 4.15 16.69 -35.72
N ALA A 113 4.01 17.83 -35.05
CA ALA A 113 3.47 17.85 -33.70
C ALA A 113 2.13 17.10 -33.79
N ALA A 114 2.14 15.80 -33.51
CA ALA A 114 0.94 15.00 -33.51
C ALA A 114 -0.01 15.71 -32.57
N ALA A 115 -1.20 16.08 -33.05
CA ALA A 115 -2.16 16.76 -32.19
C ALA A 115 -2.38 15.87 -30.98
N CYS A 116 -2.03 16.39 -29.81
CA CYS A 116 -2.06 15.66 -28.56
C CYS A 116 -3.06 16.33 -27.64
N GLY A 117 -3.87 15.51 -26.99
CA GLY A 117 -4.72 15.97 -25.90
C GLY A 117 -3.90 16.18 -24.63
N THR A 118 -4.40 16.96 -23.69
CA THR A 118 -3.84 17.07 -22.34
C THR A 118 -4.89 16.75 -21.28
N LEU A 119 -4.58 15.84 -20.36
CA LEU A 119 -5.36 15.57 -19.15
C LEU A 119 -4.74 16.35 -18.00
N THR A 120 -5.50 17.20 -17.32
CA THR A 120 -5.00 17.95 -16.16
C THR A 120 -5.79 17.57 -14.92
N GLY A 121 -5.13 17.06 -13.89
CA GLY A 121 -5.76 16.81 -12.60
C GLY A 121 -6.18 18.13 -11.95
N ILE A 122 -7.46 18.27 -11.61
CA ILE A 122 -8.00 19.44 -10.91
C ILE A 122 -7.99 19.21 -9.40
N CYS A 123 -8.45 18.02 -8.99
CA CYS A 123 -8.62 17.65 -7.60
C CYS A 123 -8.18 16.19 -7.40
N GLY A 124 -7.78 15.88 -6.17
CA GLY A 124 -7.32 14.55 -5.78
C GLY A 124 -5.80 14.39 -5.86
N GLN A 125 -5.36 13.15 -5.99
CA GLN A 125 -3.95 12.75 -5.88
C GLN A 125 -3.04 13.40 -6.93
N TYR A 126 -3.57 13.73 -8.10
CA TYR A 126 -2.83 14.31 -9.23
C TYR A 126 -3.22 15.76 -9.51
N ALA A 127 -3.79 16.47 -8.54
CA ALA A 127 -4.14 17.88 -8.68
C ALA A 127 -2.93 18.73 -9.13
N GLY A 128 -3.13 19.55 -10.17
CA GLY A 128 -2.13 20.42 -10.78
C GLY A 128 -1.16 19.72 -11.73
N GLN A 129 -1.20 18.40 -11.86
CA GLN A 129 -0.35 17.65 -12.81
C GLN A 129 -1.06 17.49 -14.15
N SER A 130 -0.31 17.62 -15.23
CA SER A 130 -0.81 17.45 -16.60
C SER A 130 -0.13 16.28 -17.27
N LEU A 131 -0.91 15.53 -18.04
CA LEU A 131 -0.52 14.34 -18.77
C LEU A 131 -0.87 14.52 -20.24
N THR A 132 0.08 14.35 -21.14
CA THR A 132 -0.20 14.42 -22.57
C THR A 132 -0.75 13.08 -23.08
N VAL A 133 -1.80 13.12 -23.87
CA VAL A 133 -2.44 11.96 -24.51
C VAL A 133 -2.14 12.04 -26.00
N ASN A 134 -1.34 11.10 -26.50
CA ASN A 134 -1.06 11.06 -27.93
C ASN A 134 -2.29 10.62 -28.72
N ALA A 135 -2.42 11.10 -29.96
CA ALA A 135 -3.50 10.72 -30.84
C ALA A 135 -3.58 9.19 -31.02
N GLY A 136 -4.74 8.61 -30.74
CA GLY A 136 -4.96 7.17 -30.82
C GLY A 136 -4.45 6.35 -29.63
N GLU A 137 -3.71 6.96 -28.69
CA GLU A 137 -3.31 6.32 -27.44
C GLU A 137 -4.48 6.32 -26.44
N GLU A 138 -4.69 5.19 -25.75
CA GLU A 138 -5.65 5.09 -24.66
C GLU A 138 -4.91 5.14 -23.32
N ILE A 139 -5.08 6.25 -22.59
CA ILE A 139 -4.60 6.34 -21.21
C ILE A 139 -5.63 5.69 -20.28
N VAL A 140 -5.21 4.64 -19.60
CA VAL A 140 -6.05 3.92 -18.64
C VAL A 140 -5.77 4.41 -17.21
N LEU A 141 -6.84 4.79 -16.52
CA LEU A 141 -6.89 5.26 -15.15
C LEU A 141 -7.46 4.17 -14.25
N GLY A 142 -6.82 3.93 -13.10
CA GLY A 142 -7.33 2.95 -12.14
C GLY A 142 -6.41 2.73 -10.94
N ARG A 143 -6.81 1.86 -10.02
CA ARG A 143 -6.05 1.61 -8.78
C ARG A 143 -4.91 0.61 -8.94
N ASP A 144 -4.92 -0.21 -9.98
CA ASP A 144 -3.97 -1.31 -10.16
C ASP A 144 -2.94 -0.99 -11.26
N PRO A 145 -1.63 -0.93 -10.94
CA PRO A 145 -0.58 -0.68 -11.92
C PRO A 145 -0.45 -1.76 -13.00
N ALA A 146 -1.02 -2.95 -12.79
CA ALA A 146 -0.99 -4.01 -13.82
C ALA A 146 -1.94 -3.72 -15.00
N TYR A 147 -2.95 -2.88 -14.79
CA TYR A 147 -3.98 -2.58 -15.79
C TYR A 147 -4.12 -1.10 -16.13
N SER A 148 -3.48 -0.22 -15.36
CA SER A 148 -3.65 1.22 -15.45
C SER A 148 -2.31 1.91 -15.61
N MET A 149 -2.26 2.90 -16.50
CA MET A 149 -1.11 3.78 -16.69
C MET A 149 -1.09 4.82 -15.58
N LEU A 150 -2.23 5.43 -15.28
CA LEU A 150 -2.37 6.37 -14.17
C LEU A 150 -2.97 5.68 -12.94
N VAL A 151 -2.16 5.55 -11.89
CA VAL A 151 -2.48 4.71 -10.72
C VAL A 151 -2.94 5.52 -9.52
N PHE A 152 -4.10 5.18 -8.96
CA PHE A 152 -4.68 5.85 -7.79
C PHE A 152 -4.56 4.99 -6.53
N ASP A 153 -4.27 5.60 -5.38
CA ASP A 153 -4.31 4.90 -4.09
C ASP A 153 -5.75 4.81 -3.52
N ASN A 154 -6.69 5.57 -4.09
CA ASN A 154 -8.09 5.66 -3.66
C ASN A 154 -8.86 4.34 -3.85
N ARG A 155 -9.53 3.85 -2.80
CA ARG A 155 -10.36 2.62 -2.84
C ARG A 155 -11.67 2.76 -3.61
N GLY A 156 -12.20 3.98 -3.75
CA GLY A 156 -13.35 4.28 -4.61
C GLY A 156 -13.04 4.11 -6.11
N ILE A 157 -11.77 3.94 -6.47
CA ILE A 157 -11.34 3.70 -7.84
C ILE A 157 -11.09 2.20 -8.07
N SER A 158 -11.88 1.62 -8.98
CA SER A 158 -11.65 0.28 -9.56
C SER A 158 -10.22 0.09 -10.10
N ARG A 159 -9.74 -1.16 -10.08
CA ARG A 159 -8.39 -1.55 -10.54
C ARG A 159 -8.06 -1.06 -11.96
N ARG A 160 -9.05 -1.18 -12.85
CA ARG A 160 -9.16 -0.52 -14.16
C ARG A 160 -10.49 0.24 -14.11
N HIS A 161 -10.45 1.56 -14.16
CA HIS A 161 -11.63 2.39 -13.89
C HIS A 161 -12.13 3.09 -15.14
N CYS A 162 -11.27 3.82 -15.82
CA CYS A 162 -11.64 4.64 -16.96
C CYS A 162 -10.53 4.58 -18.02
N GLY A 163 -10.89 4.52 -19.29
CA GLY A 163 -9.97 4.71 -20.41
C GLY A 163 -10.28 6.03 -21.10
N ILE A 164 -9.24 6.79 -21.46
CA ILE A 164 -9.39 8.06 -22.18
C ILE A 164 -8.52 8.01 -23.42
N ARG A 165 -9.12 8.28 -24.57
CA ARG A 165 -8.44 8.34 -25.86
C ARG A 165 -8.67 9.70 -26.52
N TYR A 166 -7.63 10.26 -27.11
CA TYR A 166 -7.70 11.49 -27.90
C TYR A 166 -7.74 11.16 -29.40
N ASP A 167 -8.58 11.87 -30.15
CA ASP A 167 -8.68 11.76 -31.61
C ASP A 167 -8.27 13.08 -32.27
N ASP A 168 -7.16 13.06 -33.00
CA ASP A 168 -6.57 14.24 -33.66
C ASP A 168 -7.45 14.78 -34.80
N LYS A 169 -8.27 13.94 -35.41
CA LYS A 169 -9.13 14.34 -36.53
C LYS A 169 -10.30 15.20 -36.10
N THR A 170 -10.90 14.86 -34.96
CA THR A 170 -12.08 15.55 -34.42
C THR A 170 -11.71 16.55 -33.33
N GLY A 171 -10.54 16.42 -32.73
CA GLY A 171 -10.14 17.19 -31.55
C GLY A 171 -10.88 16.79 -30.28
N ASN A 172 -11.67 15.71 -30.32
CA ASN A 172 -12.49 15.26 -29.21
C ASN A 172 -11.85 14.10 -28.46
N TYR A 173 -12.34 13.91 -27.24
CA TYR A 173 -11.98 12.81 -26.37
C TYR A 173 -13.04 11.71 -26.42
N PHE A 174 -12.58 10.48 -26.33
CA PHE A 174 -13.42 9.30 -26.17
C PHE A 174 -13.11 8.65 -24.84
N VAL A 175 -14.12 8.60 -23.98
CA VAL A 175 -14.02 8.12 -22.61
C VAL A 175 -14.82 6.83 -22.49
N ILE A 176 -14.22 5.80 -21.91
CA ILE A 176 -14.85 4.50 -21.67
C ILE A 176 -14.79 4.17 -20.18
N ASP A 177 -15.92 3.71 -19.64
CA ASP A 177 -16.00 3.30 -18.24
C ASP A 177 -15.83 1.78 -18.09
N TYR A 178 -14.83 1.38 -17.31
CA TYR A 178 -14.57 0.00 -16.90
C TYR A 178 -14.92 -0.24 -15.43
N SER A 179 -15.31 0.82 -14.72
CA SER A 179 -15.47 0.79 -13.27
C SER A 179 -16.73 0.05 -12.85
N SER A 180 -16.78 -0.32 -11.57
CA SER A 180 -17.98 -0.90 -10.96
C SER A 180 -18.92 0.17 -10.40
N THR A 181 -18.40 1.36 -10.13
CA THR A 181 -19.12 2.49 -9.51
C THR A 181 -19.64 3.50 -10.52
N GLY A 182 -19.15 3.44 -11.75
CA GLY A 182 -19.42 4.41 -12.81
C GLY A 182 -18.41 5.55 -12.84
N THR A 183 -18.18 6.08 -14.04
CA THR A 183 -17.46 7.35 -14.28
C THR A 183 -18.46 8.43 -14.65
N LYS A 184 -18.35 9.62 -14.04
CA LYS A 184 -19.25 10.76 -14.28
C LYS A 184 -18.53 11.90 -14.97
N MET A 185 -19.23 12.63 -15.83
CA MET A 185 -18.81 13.92 -16.37
C MET A 185 -19.40 15.05 -15.51
N ALA A 186 -18.75 16.21 -15.45
CA ALA A 186 -19.19 17.33 -14.62
C ALA A 186 -20.51 17.98 -15.07
N ASP A 187 -20.93 17.73 -16.31
CA ASP A 187 -22.28 18.04 -16.80
C ASP A 187 -23.37 17.11 -16.22
N GLY A 188 -22.99 16.16 -15.38
CA GLY A 188 -23.87 15.17 -14.75
C GLY A 188 -24.11 13.92 -15.60
N ARG A 189 -23.56 13.85 -16.83
CA ARG A 189 -23.70 12.66 -17.68
C ARG A 189 -22.84 11.52 -17.16
N LEU A 190 -23.39 10.32 -17.14
CA LEU A 190 -22.64 9.09 -16.90
C LEU A 190 -21.95 8.67 -18.19
N VAL A 191 -20.69 8.27 -18.08
CA VAL A 191 -19.98 7.60 -19.17
C VAL A 191 -20.61 6.21 -19.35
N THR A 192 -20.82 5.81 -20.60
CA THR A 192 -21.40 4.51 -20.91
C THR A 192 -20.44 3.39 -20.50
N ALA A 193 -20.90 2.44 -19.69
CA ALA A 193 -20.10 1.28 -19.30
C ALA A 193 -19.69 0.46 -20.53
N SER A 194 -18.40 0.16 -20.64
CA SER A 194 -17.80 -0.63 -21.72
C SER A 194 -18.05 -0.10 -23.15
N SER A 195 -18.42 1.16 -23.31
CA SER A 195 -18.59 1.80 -24.62
C SER A 195 -18.05 3.23 -24.61
N TYR A 196 -17.44 3.64 -25.72
CA TYR A 196 -16.86 4.98 -25.83
C TYR A 196 -17.94 6.05 -25.89
N SER A 197 -17.87 6.98 -24.95
CA SER A 197 -18.68 8.20 -24.90
C SER A 197 -17.80 9.37 -25.31
N MET A 198 -18.31 10.20 -26.23
CA MET A 198 -17.61 11.41 -26.67
C MET A 198 -17.65 12.48 -25.58
N ALA A 199 -16.51 13.12 -25.35
CA ALA A 199 -16.33 14.26 -24.48
C ALA A 199 -15.56 15.36 -25.23
N GLU A 200 -16.03 16.59 -25.13
CA GLU A 200 -15.39 17.74 -25.76
C GLU A 200 -14.21 18.22 -24.89
N PRO A 201 -13.19 18.87 -25.48
CA PRO A 201 -12.20 19.62 -24.71
C PRO A 201 -12.88 20.60 -23.75
N GLY A 202 -12.37 20.71 -22.53
CA GLY A 202 -12.99 21.46 -21.44
C GLY A 202 -13.88 20.62 -20.52
N THR A 203 -14.21 19.37 -20.90
CA THR A 203 -14.99 18.47 -20.04
C THR A 203 -14.18 18.06 -18.81
N VAL A 204 -14.83 18.01 -17.65
CA VAL A 204 -14.26 17.47 -16.40
C VAL A 204 -14.81 16.08 -16.13
N LEU A 205 -13.92 15.11 -15.90
CA LEU A 205 -14.25 13.75 -15.48
C LEU A 205 -14.12 13.63 -13.97
N LEU A 206 -15.09 12.95 -13.37
CA LEU A 206 -15.24 12.68 -11.95
C LEU A 206 -15.12 11.17 -11.74
N LEU A 207 -14.11 10.76 -10.95
CA LEU A 207 -13.81 9.36 -10.63
C LEU A 207 -13.96 9.15 -9.12
N GLY A 208 -14.34 7.94 -8.71
CA GLY A 208 -14.44 7.58 -7.29
C GLY A 208 -15.34 8.54 -6.48
N ASP A 209 -16.57 8.75 -6.95
CA ASP A 209 -17.54 9.70 -6.37
C ASP A 209 -17.10 11.18 -6.35
N GLY A 210 -16.13 11.55 -7.18
CA GLY A 210 -15.71 12.93 -7.40
C GLY A 210 -14.54 13.39 -6.53
N GLU A 211 -13.93 12.47 -5.78
CA GLU A 211 -12.68 12.72 -5.04
C GLU A 211 -11.49 12.97 -5.99
N GLU A 212 -11.52 12.37 -7.19
CA GLU A 212 -10.52 12.54 -8.22
C GLU A 212 -11.15 13.19 -9.46
N GLN A 213 -10.57 14.31 -9.92
CA GLN A 213 -11.13 15.10 -11.01
C GLN A 213 -10.09 15.46 -12.06
N PHE A 214 -10.44 15.26 -13.34
CA PHE A 214 -9.53 15.51 -14.47
C PHE A 214 -10.21 16.36 -15.55
N LEU A 215 -9.56 17.45 -15.95
CA LEU A 215 -9.93 18.29 -17.07
C LEU A 215 -9.30 17.77 -18.35
N LEU A 216 -10.11 17.57 -19.38
CA LEU A 216 -9.65 17.26 -20.73
C LEU A 216 -9.35 18.59 -21.46
N LYS A 217 -8.18 18.75 -22.08
CA LYS A 217 -7.75 20.00 -22.74
C LYS A 217 -7.24 19.77 -24.15
#